data_AF-A0AA37LDY9-F1
#
_entry.id   AF-A0AA37LDY9-F1
#
_cell.length_a   1.000
_cell.length_b   1.000
_cell.length_c   1.000
_cell.angle_alpha   90.00
_cell.angle_beta   90.00
_cell.angle_gamma   90.00
#
_symmetry.space_group_name_H-M   'P 1'
#
loop_
_entity.id
_entity.type
_entity.pdbx_description
1 polymer ?
#
loop_
_entity_poly.entity_id
_entity_poly.type
_entity_poly.pdbx_seq_one_letter_code
_entity_poly.pdbx_strand_id
1 'polypeptide(L)'
;MSSNEAEQPQAAAASTEQSVAAQPELPPLTPAEFKVYNQMADKMEYFHSHFRRQWTLLYDAATTGRRPQNMTLKQFINTGLQFAQHLTGHHSIEETYVFPMLARRMPEFRAGRAELLRQHKEIHKGLDGFEDYLHRCRSGETELELGVLKEKMDTWGGVLWKHLDQEVVTLGAENMRRYWTMEEVRNMPM
;
A
#
# COMPACT_ATOMS: atom_id res chain seq x y z
N MET A 1 -54.79 -47.54 -28.03
CA MET A 1 -54.77 -48.12 -26.67
C MET A 1 -53.35 -47.99 -26.16
N SER A 2 -53.09 -47.02 -25.29
CA SER A 2 -51.82 -46.92 -24.58
C SER A 2 -52.09 -46.41 -23.18
N SER A 3 -51.52 -47.16 -22.26
CA SER A 3 -51.79 -47.24 -20.84
C SER A 3 -51.14 -46.11 -20.04
N ASN A 4 -51.82 -45.80 -18.95
CA ASN A 4 -51.37 -45.32 -17.65
C ASN A 4 -49.89 -45.64 -17.29
N GLU A 5 -49.15 -44.70 -16.69
CA GLU A 5 -48.67 -44.78 -15.28
C GLU A 5 -47.65 -43.69 -14.88
N ALA A 6 -47.82 -43.27 -13.62
CA ALA A 6 -46.81 -42.88 -12.62
C ALA A 6 -46.09 -41.52 -12.72
N GLU A 7 -46.61 -40.60 -11.91
CA GLU A 7 -45.94 -39.45 -11.30
C GLU A 7 -44.85 -39.91 -10.29
N GLN A 8 -43.65 -39.34 -10.37
CA GLN A 8 -42.62 -39.41 -9.33
C GLN A 8 -42.09 -37.99 -9.04
N PRO A 9 -41.90 -37.59 -7.77
CA PRO A 9 -41.40 -36.28 -7.41
C PRO A 9 -39.88 -36.24 -7.21
N GLN A 10 -39.29 -35.12 -7.63
CA GLN A 10 -38.23 -34.35 -6.99
C GLN A 10 -36.83 -34.98 -6.78
N ALA A 11 -35.85 -34.45 -7.51
CA ALA A 11 -34.46 -34.37 -7.06
C ALA A 11 -33.97 -32.93 -7.24
N ALA A 12 -34.15 -32.12 -6.19
CA ALA A 12 -33.46 -30.86 -6.06
C ALA A 12 -31.98 -31.16 -5.81
N ALA A 13 -31.11 -30.79 -6.76
CA ALA A 13 -29.68 -30.86 -6.58
C ALA A 13 -29.28 -29.90 -5.45
N ALA A 14 -28.94 -30.46 -4.28
CA ALA A 14 -28.34 -29.73 -3.19
C ALA A 14 -26.93 -29.30 -3.62
N SER A 15 -26.77 -28.02 -3.94
CA SER A 15 -25.47 -27.38 -4.06
C SER A 15 -24.81 -27.38 -2.69
N THR A 16 -23.81 -28.24 -2.51
CA THR A 16 -22.94 -28.27 -1.34
C THR A 16 -22.12 -26.98 -1.32
N GLU A 17 -22.60 -25.97 -0.58
CA GLU A 17 -21.78 -24.85 -0.14
C GLU A 17 -20.65 -25.41 0.71
N GLN A 18 -19.43 -25.38 0.16
CA GLN A 18 -18.21 -25.61 0.93
C GLN A 18 -18.12 -24.52 1.99
N SER A 19 -18.46 -24.89 3.22
CA SER A 19 -18.17 -24.07 4.39
C SER A 19 -16.66 -23.89 4.49
N VAL A 20 -16.21 -22.65 4.33
CA VAL A 20 -14.85 -22.26 4.68
C VAL A 20 -14.76 -22.42 6.19
N ALA A 21 -14.13 -23.50 6.66
CA ALA A 21 -13.93 -23.75 8.07
C ALA A 21 -13.24 -22.51 8.69
N ALA A 22 -13.92 -21.87 9.64
CA ALA A 22 -13.36 -20.78 10.41
C ALA A 22 -12.08 -21.28 11.10
N GLN A 23 -10.95 -20.63 10.82
CA GLN A 23 -9.73 -20.92 11.56
C GLN A 23 -9.98 -20.63 13.05
N PRO A 24 -9.49 -21.48 13.97
CA PRO A 24 -9.67 -21.25 15.40
C PRO A 24 -9.09 -19.88 15.78
N GLU A 25 -9.87 -19.08 16.50
CA GLU A 25 -9.42 -17.76 16.95
C GLU A 25 -8.21 -17.90 17.88
N LEU A 26 -7.11 -17.24 17.51
CA LEU A 26 -5.89 -17.22 18.30
C LEU A 26 -6.14 -16.42 19.60
N PRO A 27 -5.59 -16.85 20.76
CA PRO A 27 -5.75 -16.15 22.02
C PRO A 27 -5.28 -14.69 21.91
N PRO A 28 -5.83 -13.74 22.67
CA PRO A 28 -5.43 -12.34 22.59
C PRO A 28 -3.95 -12.18 22.93
N LEU A 29 -3.24 -11.31 22.19
CA LEU A 29 -1.85 -10.98 22.46
C LEU A 29 -1.73 -10.16 23.74
N THR A 30 -0.73 -10.46 24.56
CA THR A 30 -0.27 -9.52 25.59
C THR A 30 0.37 -8.29 24.92
N PRO A 31 0.49 -7.14 25.61
CA PRO A 31 1.14 -5.95 25.06
C PRO A 31 2.59 -6.20 24.59
N ALA A 32 3.33 -7.08 25.28
CA ALA A 32 4.70 -7.42 24.92
C ALA A 32 4.76 -8.24 23.62
N GLU A 33 3.85 -9.18 23.43
CA GLU A 33 3.76 -9.99 22.21
C GLU A 33 3.28 -9.14 21.03
N PHE A 34 2.27 -8.29 21.25
CA PHE A 34 1.80 -7.33 20.25
C PHE A 34 2.95 -6.48 19.74
N LYS A 35 3.75 -5.90 20.64
CA LYS A 35 4.91 -5.08 20.26
C LYS A 35 5.92 -5.84 19.41
N VAL A 36 6.12 -7.15 19.64
CA VAL A 36 7.02 -7.97 18.82
C VAL A 36 6.43 -8.20 17.43
N TYR A 37 5.17 -8.60 17.34
CA TYR A 37 4.52 -8.84 16.06
C TYR A 37 4.29 -7.57 15.23
N ASN A 38 4.16 -6.40 15.87
CA ASN A 38 3.85 -5.14 15.18
C ASN A 38 5.08 -4.37 14.68
N GLN A 39 6.31 -4.86 14.90
CA GLN A 39 7.54 -4.09 14.62
C GLN A 39 7.63 -3.64 13.15
N MET A 40 7.14 -4.46 12.22
CA MET A 40 7.17 -4.14 10.79
C MET A 40 6.16 -3.06 10.42
N ALA A 41 4.93 -3.16 10.94
CA ALA A 41 3.94 -2.11 10.81
C ALA A 41 4.41 -0.78 11.41
N ASP A 42 5.03 -0.80 12.60
CA ASP A 42 5.56 0.42 13.23
C ASP A 42 6.67 1.07 12.37
N LYS A 43 7.56 0.25 11.79
CA LYS A 43 8.62 0.73 10.90
C LYS A 43 8.05 1.29 9.60
N MET A 44 7.08 0.63 9.00
CA MET A 44 6.39 1.14 7.81
C MET A 44 5.68 2.46 8.10
N GLU A 45 4.93 2.53 9.20
CA GLU A 45 4.22 3.75 9.56
C GLU A 45 5.17 4.93 9.81
N TYR A 46 6.38 4.70 10.32
CA TYR A 46 7.40 5.75 10.42
C TYR A 46 7.76 6.37 9.05
N PHE A 47 8.03 5.54 8.04
CA PHE A 47 8.32 6.01 6.68
C PHE A 47 7.07 6.60 6.02
N HIS A 48 5.93 5.94 6.14
CA HIS A 48 4.66 6.36 5.54
C HIS A 48 4.19 7.70 6.09
N SER A 49 4.34 7.92 7.40
CA SER A 49 4.10 9.21 8.03
C SER A 49 4.99 10.32 7.44
N HIS A 50 6.24 10.04 7.05
CA HIS A 50 7.09 11.02 6.38
C HIS A 50 6.55 11.36 4.97
N PHE A 51 6.17 10.35 4.20
CA PHE A 51 5.56 10.53 2.87
C PHE A 51 4.26 11.30 2.93
N ARG A 52 3.36 10.98 3.88
CA ARG A 52 2.11 11.73 4.11
C ARG A 52 2.40 13.21 4.38
N ARG A 53 3.39 13.53 5.22
CA ARG A 53 3.75 14.93 5.51
C ARG A 53 4.24 15.68 4.26
N GLN A 54 5.12 15.07 3.47
CA GLN A 54 5.61 15.69 2.24
C GLN A 54 4.50 15.85 1.21
N TRP A 55 3.68 14.81 1.02
CA TRP A 55 2.49 14.85 0.15
C TRP A 55 1.57 16.00 0.55
N THR A 56 1.16 16.08 1.81
CA THR A 56 0.25 17.12 2.30
C THR A 56 0.81 18.51 2.06
N LEU A 57 2.10 18.75 2.34
CA LEU A 57 2.74 20.05 2.08
C LEU A 57 2.63 20.47 0.60
N LEU A 58 2.92 19.54 -0.31
CA LEU A 58 2.90 19.78 -1.75
C LEU A 58 1.47 19.94 -2.27
N TYR A 59 0.56 19.06 -1.81
CA TYR A 59 -0.82 19.01 -2.24
C TYR A 59 -1.64 20.20 -1.73
N ASP A 60 -1.39 20.65 -0.49
CA ASP A 60 -2.01 21.86 0.06
C ASP A 60 -1.57 23.10 -0.72
N ALA A 61 -0.29 23.21 -1.06
CA ALA A 61 0.21 24.29 -1.90
C ALA A 61 -0.41 24.26 -3.29
N ALA A 62 -0.49 23.08 -3.90
CA ALA A 62 -1.10 22.86 -5.21
C ALA A 62 -2.60 23.19 -5.23
N THR A 63 -3.32 22.85 -4.15
CA THR A 63 -4.77 23.06 -4.01
C THR A 63 -5.11 24.51 -3.67
N THR A 64 -4.32 25.17 -2.82
CA THR A 64 -4.55 26.57 -2.42
C THR A 64 -3.94 27.59 -3.38
N GLY A 65 -3.14 27.14 -4.35
CA GLY A 65 -2.39 28.01 -5.25
C GLY A 65 -1.31 28.84 -4.54
N ARG A 66 -0.88 28.45 -3.34
CA ARG A 66 0.08 29.20 -2.53
C ARG A 66 1.07 28.28 -1.83
N ARG A 67 2.37 28.49 -2.10
CA ARG A 67 3.46 27.80 -1.38
C ARG A 67 3.56 28.28 0.08
N PRO A 68 4.09 27.46 1.00
CA PRO A 68 4.39 27.90 2.37
C PRO A 68 5.26 29.16 2.40
N GLN A 69 4.89 30.15 3.22
CA GLN A 69 5.57 31.46 3.26
C GLN A 69 7.03 31.37 3.69
N ASN A 70 7.37 30.38 4.51
CA ASN A 70 8.73 30.13 5.01
C ASN A 70 9.57 29.26 4.07
N MET A 71 9.13 29.06 2.82
CA MET A 71 9.80 28.19 1.86
C MET A 71 10.08 28.93 0.55
N THR A 72 11.33 28.89 0.09
CA THR A 72 11.71 29.37 -1.25
C THR A 72 11.18 28.43 -2.34
N LEU A 73 11.08 28.92 -3.58
CA LEU A 73 10.69 28.07 -4.73
C LEU A 73 11.61 26.85 -4.87
N LYS A 74 12.93 27.07 -4.75
CA LYS A 74 13.93 26.01 -4.81
C LYS A 74 13.73 24.96 -3.72
N GLN A 75 13.47 25.36 -2.48
CA GLN A 75 13.19 24.42 -1.39
C GLN A 75 11.89 23.63 -1.63
N PHE A 76 10.86 24.27 -2.18
CA PHE A 76 9.59 23.61 -2.50
C PHE A 76 9.78 22.52 -3.57
N ILE A 77 10.44 22.86 -4.68
CA ILE A 77 10.74 21.90 -5.75
C ILE A 77 11.62 20.76 -5.23
N ASN A 78 12.66 21.08 -4.45
CA ASN A 78 13.52 20.06 -3.84
C ASN A 78 12.76 19.14 -2.88
N THR A 79 11.74 19.65 -2.17
CA THR A 79 10.90 18.81 -1.30
C THR A 79 10.13 17.77 -2.12
N GLY A 80 9.57 18.18 -3.27
CA GLY A 80 8.90 17.25 -4.18
C GLY A 80 9.85 16.21 -4.78
N LEU A 81 11.03 16.62 -5.22
CA LEU A 81 12.04 15.69 -5.77
C LEU A 81 12.55 14.70 -4.72
N GLN A 82 12.78 15.15 -3.48
CA GLN A 82 13.15 14.27 -2.38
C GLN A 82 12.05 13.28 -2.03
N PHE A 83 10.79 13.72 -2.04
CA PHE A 83 9.64 12.84 -1.87
C PHE A 83 9.63 11.72 -2.92
N ALA A 84 9.77 12.06 -4.21
CA ALA A 84 9.79 11.08 -5.29
C ALA A 84 10.96 10.09 -5.16
N GLN A 85 12.16 10.60 -4.88
CA GLN A 85 13.37 9.78 -4.71
C GLN A 85 13.25 8.82 -3.51
N HIS A 86 12.79 9.31 -2.36
CA HIS A 86 12.68 8.49 -1.15
C HIS A 86 11.56 7.45 -1.26
N LEU A 87 10.41 7.82 -1.84
CA LEU A 87 9.31 6.88 -2.06
C LEU A 87 9.74 5.76 -3.03
N THR A 88 10.47 6.12 -4.09
CA THR A 88 11.03 5.14 -5.03
C THR A 88 12.02 4.19 -4.36
N GLY A 89 12.93 4.72 -3.54
CA GLY A 89 13.90 3.91 -2.82
C GLY A 89 13.25 2.97 -1.80
N HIS A 90 12.21 3.44 -1.12
CA HIS A 90 11.41 2.65 -0.17
C HIS A 90 10.72 1.45 -0.84
N HIS A 91 9.95 1.69 -1.91
CA HIS A 91 9.33 0.60 -2.68
C HIS A 91 10.37 -0.36 -3.26
N SER A 92 11.51 0.16 -3.73
CA SER A 92 12.58 -0.69 -4.27
C SER A 92 13.14 -1.66 -3.22
N ILE A 93 13.29 -1.21 -1.97
CA ILE A 93 13.73 -2.06 -0.86
C ILE A 93 12.68 -3.13 -0.56
N GLU A 94 11.40 -2.75 -0.53
CA GLU A 94 10.30 -3.67 -0.28
C GLU A 94 10.22 -4.77 -1.33
N GLU A 95 10.19 -4.38 -2.61
CA GLU A 95 10.08 -5.33 -3.72
C GLU A 95 11.30 -6.23 -3.85
N THR A 96 12.49 -5.72 -3.52
CA THR A 96 13.74 -6.49 -3.64
C THR A 96 13.94 -7.45 -2.46
N TYR A 97 13.59 -7.04 -1.24
CA TYR A 97 13.99 -7.76 -0.03
C TYR A 97 12.83 -8.17 0.88
N VAL A 98 11.86 -7.28 1.13
CA VAL A 98 10.81 -7.49 2.15
C VAL A 98 9.68 -8.37 1.61
N PHE A 99 9.05 -7.98 0.49
CA PHE A 99 7.93 -8.71 -0.08
C PHE A 99 8.29 -10.14 -0.51
N PRO A 100 9.46 -10.41 -1.11
CA PRO A 100 9.87 -11.79 -1.40
C PRO A 100 10.00 -12.67 -0.15
N MET A 101 10.46 -12.09 0.97
CA MET A 101 10.55 -12.81 2.24
C MET A 101 9.15 -13.11 2.79
N LEU A 102 8.24 -12.13 2.80
CA LEU A 102 6.87 -12.30 3.28
C LEU A 102 6.08 -13.30 2.43
N ALA A 103 6.25 -13.26 1.10
CA ALA A 103 5.58 -14.15 0.14
C ALA A 103 5.82 -15.65 0.38
N ARG A 104 6.89 -16.01 1.13
CA ARG A 104 7.14 -17.40 1.54
C ARG A 104 5.95 -17.96 2.32
N ARG A 105 5.33 -17.17 3.20
CA ARG A 105 4.24 -17.63 4.07
C ARG A 105 2.93 -16.87 3.91
N MET A 106 2.98 -15.61 3.48
CA MET A 106 1.82 -14.72 3.36
C MET A 106 1.32 -14.69 1.91
N PRO A 107 0.17 -15.31 1.59
CA PRO A 107 -0.36 -15.37 0.23
C PRO A 107 -0.62 -14.01 -0.41
N GLU A 108 -0.85 -12.98 0.40
CA GLU A 108 -1.09 -11.59 0.01
C GLU A 108 0.11 -11.00 -0.75
N PHE A 109 1.33 -11.51 -0.53
CA PHE A 109 2.55 -11.05 -1.21
C PHE A 109 2.95 -11.94 -2.40
N ARG A 110 2.21 -13.02 -2.68
CA ARG A 110 2.52 -13.92 -3.80
C ARG A 110 2.06 -13.32 -5.13
N ALA A 111 2.85 -13.56 -6.18
CA ALA A 111 2.54 -13.11 -7.53
C ALA A 111 1.11 -13.53 -7.96
N GLY A 112 0.39 -12.60 -8.60
CA GLY A 112 -1.01 -12.78 -9.02
C GLY A 112 -2.07 -12.40 -7.99
N ARG A 113 -1.71 -12.31 -6.70
CA ARG A 113 -2.60 -11.82 -5.62
C ARG A 113 -2.07 -10.58 -4.90
N ALA A 114 -0.84 -10.16 -5.21
CA ALA A 114 -0.18 -9.03 -4.59
C ALA A 114 -0.75 -7.67 -5.03
N GLU A 115 -1.81 -7.24 -4.34
CA GLU A 115 -2.40 -5.91 -4.52
C GLU A 115 -1.38 -4.79 -4.26
N LEU A 116 -0.56 -4.90 -3.21
CA LEU A 116 0.48 -3.92 -2.89
C LEU A 116 1.48 -3.72 -4.05
N LEU A 117 1.93 -4.82 -4.69
CA LEU A 117 2.78 -4.74 -5.89
C LEU A 117 2.09 -4.06 -7.08
N ARG A 118 0.78 -4.23 -7.24
CA ARG A 118 0.04 -3.51 -8.29
C ARG A 118 -0.04 -2.01 -7.96
N GLN A 119 -0.26 -1.67 -6.70
CA GLN A 119 -0.29 -0.28 -6.25
C GLN A 119 1.07 0.41 -6.46
N HIS A 120 2.19 -0.25 -6.14
CA HIS A 120 3.53 0.27 -6.45
C HIS A 120 3.66 0.66 -7.92
N LYS A 121 3.26 -0.22 -8.85
CA LYS A 121 3.32 0.06 -10.30
C LYS A 121 2.52 1.29 -10.69
N GLU A 122 1.32 1.44 -10.14
CA GLU A 122 0.47 2.62 -10.41
C GLU A 122 1.08 3.90 -9.81
N ILE A 123 1.64 3.81 -8.60
CA ILE A 123 2.34 4.92 -7.94
C ILE A 123 3.57 5.33 -8.74
N HIS A 124 4.42 4.38 -9.16
CA HIS A 124 5.62 4.66 -9.95
C HIS A 124 5.29 5.34 -11.28
N LYS A 125 4.23 4.90 -11.97
CA LYS A 125 3.76 5.57 -13.19
C LYS A 125 3.35 7.02 -12.93
N GLY A 126 2.73 7.30 -11.79
CA GLY A 126 2.38 8.65 -11.36
C GLY A 126 3.61 9.50 -10.98
N LEU A 127 4.57 8.88 -10.30
CA LEU A 127 5.84 9.48 -9.90
C LEU A 127 6.65 9.93 -11.11
N ASP A 128 6.73 9.14 -12.19
CA ASP A 128 7.49 9.50 -13.39
C ASP A 128 7.09 10.89 -13.93
N GLY A 129 5.78 11.13 -14.07
CA GLY A 129 5.25 12.39 -14.57
C GLY A 129 5.35 13.56 -13.58
N PHE A 130 5.30 13.26 -12.28
CA PHE A 130 5.48 14.24 -11.22
C PHE A 130 6.94 14.69 -11.10
N GLU A 131 7.88 13.74 -11.12
CA GLU A 131 9.31 13.98 -11.00
C GLU A 131 9.87 14.71 -12.24
N ASP A 132 9.50 14.28 -13.44
CA ASP A 132 9.88 14.95 -14.69
C ASP A 132 9.48 16.44 -14.69
N TYR A 133 8.24 16.73 -14.30
CA TYR A 133 7.76 18.11 -14.23
C TYR A 133 8.57 18.96 -13.25
N LEU A 134 8.87 18.43 -12.07
CA LEU A 134 9.67 19.14 -11.07
C LEU A 134 11.13 19.33 -11.50
N HIS A 135 11.73 18.38 -12.24
CA HIS A 135 13.06 18.57 -12.80
C HIS A 135 13.09 19.69 -13.84
N ARG A 136 12.09 19.77 -14.72
CA ARG A 136 11.96 20.87 -15.70
C ARG A 136 11.73 22.23 -15.04
N CYS A 137 10.94 22.26 -13.95
CA CYS A 137 10.81 23.45 -13.12
C CYS A 137 12.15 23.85 -12.47
N ARG A 138 12.92 22.87 -12.01
CA ARG A 138 14.22 23.10 -11.36
C ARG A 138 15.28 23.62 -12.32
N SER A 139 15.27 23.14 -13.58
CA SER A 139 16.21 23.58 -14.62
C SER A 139 15.85 24.94 -15.23
N GLY A 140 14.62 25.42 -15.01
CA GLY A 140 14.09 26.62 -15.65
C GLY A 140 13.59 26.39 -17.08
N GLU A 141 13.43 25.13 -17.49
CA GLU A 141 12.82 24.78 -18.79
C GLU A 141 11.33 25.14 -18.83
N THR A 142 10.66 25.06 -17.68
CA THR A 142 9.28 25.53 -17.50
C THR A 142 9.13 26.23 -16.16
N GLU A 143 8.16 27.13 -16.05
CA GLU A 143 7.77 27.73 -14.78
C GLU A 143 6.94 26.76 -13.94
N LEU A 144 7.05 26.87 -12.61
CA LEU A 144 6.23 26.08 -11.70
C LEU A 144 4.80 26.63 -11.65
N GLU A 145 3.89 25.93 -12.29
CA GLU A 145 2.45 26.10 -12.14
C GLU A 145 1.89 25.11 -11.11
N LEU A 146 1.25 25.64 -10.06
CA LEU A 146 0.69 24.83 -8.97
C LEU A 146 -0.54 24.03 -9.41
N GLY A 147 -1.31 24.52 -10.38
CA GLY A 147 -2.42 23.78 -10.99
C GLY A 147 -1.93 22.52 -11.71
N VAL A 148 -0.87 22.65 -12.52
CA VAL A 148 -0.22 21.51 -13.21
C VAL A 148 0.35 20.51 -12.19
N LEU A 149 0.99 21.00 -11.12
CA LEU A 149 1.45 20.12 -10.04
C LEU A 149 0.29 19.31 -9.44
N LYS A 150 -0.85 19.98 -9.18
CA LYS A 150 -2.05 19.33 -8.64
C LYS A 150 -2.55 18.23 -9.58
N GLU A 151 -2.69 18.54 -10.86
CA GLU A 151 -3.14 17.56 -11.87
C GLU A 151 -2.24 16.33 -11.89
N LYS A 152 -0.91 16.49 -11.80
CA LYS A 152 0.02 15.35 -11.72
C LYS A 152 -0.23 14.52 -10.45
N MET A 153 -0.39 15.15 -9.30
CA MET A 153 -0.65 14.46 -8.03
C MET A 153 -2.00 13.75 -8.01
N ASP A 154 -3.06 14.36 -8.56
CA ASP A 154 -4.42 13.81 -8.58
C ASP A 154 -4.50 12.45 -9.28
N THR A 155 -3.64 12.18 -10.26
CA THR A 155 -3.68 10.93 -11.04
C THR A 155 -3.36 9.67 -10.23
N TRP A 156 -2.68 9.78 -9.09
CA TRP A 156 -2.22 8.63 -8.31
C TRP A 156 -2.34 8.79 -6.79
N GLY A 157 -2.70 9.98 -6.29
CA GLY A 157 -2.81 10.25 -4.86
C GLY A 157 -3.75 9.30 -4.12
N GLY A 158 -4.91 8.97 -4.70
CA GLY A 158 -5.83 8.00 -4.09
C GLY A 158 -5.21 6.61 -3.90
N VAL A 159 -4.38 6.17 -4.86
CA VAL A 159 -3.67 4.89 -4.78
C VAL A 159 -2.57 4.94 -3.74
N LEU A 160 -1.81 6.04 -3.68
CA LEU A 160 -0.78 6.23 -2.65
C LEU A 160 -1.37 6.15 -1.25
N TRP A 161 -2.40 6.95 -0.94
CA TRP A 161 -2.99 6.96 0.40
C TRP A 161 -3.53 5.60 0.81
N LYS A 162 -4.24 4.92 -0.10
CA LYS A 162 -4.71 3.55 0.13
C LYS A 162 -3.56 2.58 0.40
N HIS A 163 -2.49 2.66 -0.39
CA HIS A 163 -1.31 1.80 -0.25
C HIS A 163 -0.64 1.98 1.13
N LEU A 164 -0.36 3.24 1.51
CA LEU A 164 0.29 3.55 2.78
C LEU A 164 -0.51 3.05 4.01
N ASP A 165 -1.85 2.99 3.92
CA ASP A 165 -2.70 2.46 4.99
C ASP A 165 -2.77 0.93 4.96
N GLN A 166 -3.01 0.35 3.79
CA GLN A 166 -3.23 -1.09 3.64
C GLN A 166 -1.99 -1.92 3.98
N GLU A 167 -0.81 -1.43 3.62
CA GLU A 167 0.43 -2.12 3.95
C GLU A 167 0.65 -2.21 5.46
N VAL A 168 0.46 -1.12 6.20
CA VAL A 168 0.58 -1.10 7.66
C VAL A 168 -0.39 -2.09 8.31
N VAL A 169 -1.64 -2.16 7.81
CA VAL A 169 -2.62 -3.15 8.27
C VAL A 169 -2.18 -4.58 7.95
N THR A 170 -1.66 -4.80 6.73
CA THR A 170 -1.22 -6.13 6.27
C THR A 170 -0.03 -6.64 7.08
N LEU A 171 0.86 -5.75 7.50
CA LEU A 171 2.03 -6.03 8.32
C LEU A 171 1.77 -5.93 9.82
N GLY A 172 0.51 -5.69 10.22
CA GLY A 172 0.09 -5.55 11.61
C GLY A 172 0.18 -6.86 12.39
N ALA A 173 0.27 -6.73 13.72
CA ALA A 173 0.50 -7.86 14.62
C ALA A 173 -0.46 -9.05 14.42
N GLU A 174 -1.75 -8.76 14.25
CA GLU A 174 -2.79 -9.78 14.08
C GLU A 174 -2.67 -10.56 12.79
N ASN A 175 -2.15 -9.96 11.72
CA ASN A 175 -1.92 -10.69 10.48
C ASN A 175 -0.60 -11.44 10.53
N MET A 176 0.46 -10.81 11.05
CA MET A 176 1.79 -11.43 11.17
C MET A 176 1.77 -12.72 12.01
N ARG A 177 1.04 -12.73 13.14
CA ARG A 177 0.95 -13.89 14.04
C ARG A 177 0.22 -15.10 13.45
N ARG A 178 -0.47 -14.94 12.31
CA ARG A 178 -1.10 -16.05 11.58
C ARG A 178 -0.08 -16.91 10.84
N TYR A 179 1.09 -16.35 10.54
CA TYR A 179 2.07 -16.95 9.63
C TYR A 179 3.46 -17.15 10.27
N TRP A 180 3.75 -16.40 11.33
CA TRP A 180 5.08 -16.34 11.94
C TRP A 180 4.99 -16.48 13.45
N THR A 181 6.00 -17.09 14.05
CA THR A 181 6.19 -17.09 15.50
C THR A 181 6.90 -15.81 15.94
N MET A 182 6.82 -15.47 17.23
CA MET A 182 7.56 -14.33 17.79
C MET A 182 9.07 -14.42 17.58
N GLU A 183 9.65 -15.61 17.71
CA GLU A 183 11.09 -15.80 17.51
C GLU A 183 11.48 -15.51 16.06
N GLU A 184 10.67 -15.94 15.10
CA GLU A 184 10.90 -15.66 13.69
C GLU A 184 10.79 -14.16 13.40
N VAL A 185 9.76 -13.47 13.92
CA VAL A 185 9.59 -12.02 13.72
C VAL A 185 10.77 -11.24 14.32
N ARG A 186 11.25 -11.60 15.51
CA ARG A 186 12.42 -10.96 16.13
C ARG A 186 13.69 -11.06 15.28
N ASN A 187 13.80 -12.12 14.49
CA ASN A 187 14.95 -12.40 13.64
C ASN A 187 14.73 -12.01 12.18
N MET A 188 13.59 -11.39 11.83
CA MET A 188 13.34 -10.93 10.47
C MET A 188 14.35 -9.83 10.10
N PRO A 189 14.91 -9.87 8.88
CA PRO A 189 15.70 -8.77 8.37
C PRO A 189 14.77 -7.56 8.18
N MET A 190 14.95 -6.55 9.04
CA MET A 190 14.11 -5.35 9.12
C MET A 190 14.84 -4.13 8.63
#